data_AF-A0A7X9BTZ5-F1
#
_entry.id   AF-A0A7X9BTZ5-F1
#
_cell.length_a   1.000
_cell.length_b   1.000
_cell.length_c   1.000
_cell.angle_alpha   90.00
_cell.angle_beta   90.00
_cell.angle_gamma   90.00
#
_symmetry.space_group_name_H-M   'P 1'
#
loop_
_entity.id
_entity.type
_entity.pdbx_description
1 polymer ?
#
loop_
_entity_poly.entity_id
_entity_poly.type
_entity_poly.pdbx_seq_one_letter_code
_entity_poly.pdbx_strand_id
1 'polypeptide(L)'
;SIVAGQIIKEAAENSSNGSWAIFFDEIEENHGLIVKENNGIGTMLLDELHRREEIAEIEIEDKCFDMTLYLDYCINLDEEKQGQNMKM
;
A
#
# COMPACT_ATOMS: atom_id res chain seq x y z
N SER A 1 -13.71 2.87 0.35
CA SER A 1 -13.20 4.15 0.91
C SER A 1 -12.32 4.85 -0.12
N ILE A 2 -12.35 6.20 -0.22
CA ILE A 2 -11.48 6.97 -1.13
C ILE A 2 -10.01 6.77 -0.73
N VAL A 3 -9.70 6.92 0.56
CA VAL A 3 -8.32 6.79 1.10
C VAL A 3 -7.75 5.40 0.81
N ALA A 4 -8.51 4.33 1.05
CA ALA A 4 -8.04 2.97 0.75
C ALA A 4 -7.71 2.80 -0.75
N GLY A 5 -8.50 3.39 -1.66
CA GLY A 5 -8.18 3.33 -3.09
C GLY A 5 -6.92 4.11 -3.47
N GLN A 6 -6.66 5.24 -2.80
CA GLN A 6 -5.43 6.02 -3.01
C GLN A 6 -4.20 5.25 -2.53
N ILE A 7 -4.28 4.66 -1.34
CA ILE A 7 -3.21 3.84 -0.76
C ILE A 7 -2.87 2.65 -1.67
N ILE A 8 -3.86 1.92 -2.20
CA ILE A 8 -3.62 0.80 -3.13
C ILE A 8 -2.95 1.28 -4.41
N LYS A 9 -3.43 2.40 -4.97
CA LYS A 9 -2.83 2.98 -6.17
C LYS A 9 -1.37 3.36 -5.93
N GLU A 10 -1.08 4.02 -4.83
CA GLU A 10 0.28 4.42 -4.45
C GLU A 10 1.18 3.21 -4.24
N ALA A 11 0.70 2.17 -3.55
CA ALA A 11 1.45 0.93 -3.37
C ALA A 11 1.75 0.23 -4.71
N ALA A 12 0.76 0.14 -5.61
CA ALA A 12 0.92 -0.43 -6.95
C ALA A 12 1.89 0.37 -7.85
N GLU A 13 1.92 1.69 -7.69
CA GLU A 13 2.77 2.62 -8.45
C GLU A 13 4.16 2.84 -7.84
N ASN A 14 4.45 2.35 -6.64
CA ASN A 14 5.74 2.58 -5.98
C ASN A 14 6.41 1.29 -5.47
N SER A 15 5.70 0.16 -5.47
CA SER A 15 6.26 -1.15 -5.14
C SER A 15 6.73 -1.90 -6.39
N SER A 16 7.99 -2.33 -6.41
CA SER A 16 8.54 -3.20 -7.46
C SER A 16 8.51 -4.69 -7.12
N ASN A 17 8.07 -5.06 -5.91
CA ASN A 17 8.02 -6.47 -5.47
C ASN A 17 6.72 -6.84 -4.74
N GLY A 18 5.71 -5.97 -4.79
CA GLY A 18 4.45 -6.13 -4.08
C GLY A 18 4.48 -5.71 -2.62
N SER A 19 5.65 -5.58 -1.98
CA SER A 19 5.74 -5.13 -0.59
C SER A 19 5.65 -3.61 -0.51
N TRP A 20 4.84 -3.12 0.43
CA TRP A 20 4.65 -1.69 0.71
C TRP A 20 4.27 -1.48 2.17
N ALA A 21 4.89 -0.49 2.81
CA ALA A 21 4.52 -0.06 4.16
C ALA A 21 4.06 1.40 4.12
N ILE A 22 2.98 1.72 4.83
CA ILE A 22 2.49 3.10 4.98
C ILE A 22 2.25 3.43 6.45
N PHE A 23 2.91 4.47 6.94
CA PHE A 23 2.85 4.87 8.34
C PHE A 23 1.60 5.72 8.65
N PHE A 24 1.13 5.67 9.90
CA PHE A 24 -0.09 6.38 10.30
C PHE A 24 0.03 7.90 10.24
N ASP A 25 1.23 8.44 10.42
CA ASP A 25 1.53 9.86 10.22
C ASP A 25 1.49 10.24 8.74
N GLU A 26 2.05 9.42 7.84
CA GLU A 26 1.93 9.62 6.40
C GLU A 26 0.47 9.61 5.93
N ILE A 27 -0.39 8.77 6.53
CA ILE A 27 -1.83 8.76 6.24
C ILE A 27 -2.50 10.06 6.71
N GLU A 28 -2.11 10.58 7.87
CA GLU A 28 -2.62 11.86 8.39
C GLU A 28 -2.17 13.02 7.49
N GLU A 29 -0.90 13.03 7.07
CA GLU A 29 -0.30 14.09 6.26
C GLU A 29 -0.80 14.09 4.80
N ASN A 30 -0.86 12.92 4.16
CA ASN A 30 -1.15 12.79 2.73
C ASN A 30 -2.64 12.62 2.44
N HIS A 31 -3.40 12.07 3.38
CA HIS A 31 -4.83 11.77 3.19
C HIS A 31 -5.75 12.48 4.17
N GLY A 32 -5.21 13.20 5.17
CA GLY A 32 -6.00 13.88 6.19
C GLY A 32 -6.77 12.93 7.11
N LEU A 33 -6.39 11.65 7.14
CA LEU A 33 -7.07 10.63 7.93
C LEU A 33 -6.26 10.31 9.19
N ILE A 34 -6.81 10.69 10.34
CA ILE A 34 -6.12 10.52 11.62
C ILE A 34 -6.24 9.06 12.07
N VAL A 35 -5.15 8.29 11.99
CA VAL A 35 -5.08 6.92 12.49
C VAL A 35 -4.39 6.93 13.86
N LYS A 36 -5.14 6.65 14.93
CA LYS A 36 -4.64 6.66 16.32
C LYS A 36 -5.13 5.45 17.08
N GLU A 37 -4.36 5.03 18.07
CA GLU A 37 -4.79 4.00 19.01
C GLU A 37 -6.14 4.41 19.64
N ASN A 38 -7.10 3.48 19.65
CA ASN A 38 -8.43 3.62 20.26
C ASN A 38 -9.45 4.52 19.54
N ASN A 39 -9.19 5.02 18.32
CA ASN A 39 -10.21 5.75 17.54
C ASN A 39 -11.02 4.87 16.58
N GLY A 40 -10.63 3.59 16.41
CA GLY A 40 -11.29 2.62 15.53
C GLY A 40 -11.06 2.82 14.04
N ILE A 41 -10.48 3.96 13.62
CA ILE A 41 -10.23 4.29 12.22
C ILE A 41 -9.20 3.33 11.62
N GLY A 42 -8.14 3.00 12.38
CA GLY A 42 -7.13 2.04 11.94
C GLY A 42 -7.74 0.68 11.60
N THR A 43 -8.62 0.16 12.45
CA THR A 43 -9.33 -1.11 12.21
C THR A 43 -10.27 -1.01 11.00
N MET A 44 -11.01 0.09 10.84
CA MET A 44 -11.90 0.28 9.69
C MET A 44 -11.14 0.36 8.37
N LEU A 45 -9.97 1.02 8.37
CA LEU A 45 -9.12 1.12 7.20
C LEU A 45 -8.45 -0.22 6.89
N LEU A 46 -7.95 -0.93 7.90
CA LEU A 46 -7.43 -2.29 7.77
C LEU A 46 -8.46 -3.22 7.11
N ASP A 47 -9.67 -3.25 7.65
CA ASP A 47 -10.77 -4.06 7.13
C ASP A 47 -11.10 -3.74 5.68
N GLU A 48 -11.04 -2.45 5.31
CA GLU A 48 -11.29 -2.02 3.94
C GLU A 48 -10.17 -2.40 2.99
N LEU A 49 -8.91 -2.25 3.39
CA LEU A 49 -7.74 -2.66 2.62
C LEU A 49 -7.71 -4.19 2.46
N HIS A 50 -7.99 -4.94 3.52
CA HIS A 50 -8.02 -6.41 3.50
C HIS A 50 -9.09 -7.00 2.56
N ARG A 51 -10.14 -6.23 2.22
CA ARG A 51 -11.18 -6.64 1.26
C ARG A 51 -10.83 -6.35 -0.20
N ARG A 52 -9.71 -5.67 -0.46
CA ARG A 52 -9.26 -5.32 -1.81
C ARG A 52 -8.69 -6.55 -2.50
N GLU A 53 -9.00 -6.72 -3.78
CA GLU A 53 -8.53 -7.85 -4.57
C GLU A 53 -7.03 -7.77 -4.88
N GLU A 54 -6.47 -6.56 -4.77
CA GLU A 54 -5.06 -6.26 -4.98
C GLU A 54 -4.18 -6.69 -3.79
N ILE A 55 -4.74 -6.78 -2.58
CA ILE A 55 -4.02 -7.15 -1.36
C ILE A 55 -3.95 -8.67 -1.21
N ALA A 56 -2.73 -9.18 -1.11
CA ALA A 56 -2.45 -10.57 -0.76
C ALA A 56 -2.38 -10.76 0.77
N GLU A 57 -1.74 -9.83 1.47
CA GLU A 57 -1.55 -9.85 2.91
C GLU A 57 -1.47 -8.42 3.46
N ILE A 58 -1.99 -8.19 4.66
CA ILE A 58 -1.88 -6.91 5.36
C ILE A 58 -1.89 -7.13 6.87
N GLU A 59 -0.93 -6.50 7.54
CA GLU A 59 -0.80 -6.52 8.99
C GLU A 59 -0.55 -5.11 9.55
N ILE A 60 -0.80 -4.92 10.84
CA ILE A 60 -0.42 -3.70 11.55
C ILE A 60 0.85 -4.01 12.35
N GLU A 61 1.94 -3.34 12.02
CA GLU A 61 3.21 -3.42 12.75
C GLU A 61 3.71 -2.01 13.04
N ASP A 62 4.20 -1.73 14.25
CA ASP A 62 4.89 -0.48 14.60
C ASP A 62 4.28 0.84 14.07
N LYS A 63 2.95 0.98 14.12
CA LYS A 63 2.17 2.14 13.65
C LYS A 63 2.21 2.37 12.13
N CYS A 64 2.39 1.31 11.36
CA CYS A 64 2.15 1.29 9.93
C CYS A 64 1.19 0.15 9.56
N PHE A 65 0.69 0.20 8.33
CA PHE A 65 0.19 -0.99 7.65
C PHE A 65 1.33 -1.56 6.81
N ASP A 66 1.75 -2.78 7.12
CA ASP A 66 2.62 -3.56 6.23
C ASP A 66 1.73 -4.38 5.30
N MET A 67 1.92 -4.18 3.99
CA MET A 67 1.07 -4.72 2.95
C MET A 67 1.89 -5.46 1.90
N THR A 68 1.34 -6.57 1.43
CA THR A 68 1.78 -7.27 0.24
C THR A 68 0.67 -7.26 -0.80
N LEU A 69 0.97 -6.72 -1.97
CA LEU A 69 0.11 -6.72 -3.14
C LEU A 69 0.41 -7.93 -4.03
N TYR A 70 -0.60 -8.43 -4.74
CA TYR A 70 -0.35 -9.34 -5.85
C TYR A 70 0.41 -8.62 -6.97
N LEU A 71 1.50 -9.23 -7.44
CA LEU A 71 2.39 -8.65 -8.45
C LEU A 71 1.65 -8.25 -9.74
N ASP A 72 0.57 -8.95 -10.09
CA ASP A 72 -0.24 -8.63 -11.29
C ASP A 72 -0.83 -7.20 -11.26
N TYR A 73 -0.91 -6.56 -10.09
CA TYR A 73 -1.40 -5.19 -9.92
C TYR A 73 -0.27 -4.16 -9.80
N CYS A 74 0.99 -4.56 -9.65
CA CYS A 74 2.13 -3.64 -9.54
C CYS A 74 2.55 -3.13 -10.92
N ILE A 75 2.31 -1.84 -11.18
CA ILE A 75 2.52 -1.22 -12.49
C ILE A 75 4.02 -1.03 -12.79
N ASN A 76 4.84 -0.84 -11.75
CA ASN A 76 6.28 -0.62 -11.89
C ASN A 76 7.09 -1.87 -12.28
N LEU A 77 6.50 -3.06 -12.25
CA LEU A 77 7.19 -4.30 -12.63
C LEU A 77 7.58 -4.33 -14.10
N ASP A 78 6.85 -3.61 -14.95
CA ASP A 78 7.13 -3.55 -16.38
C ASP A 78 8.27 -2.58 -16.74
N GLU A 79 8.53 -1.56 -15.91
CA GLU A 79 9.61 -0.60 -16.16
C GLU A 79 10.99 -1.16 -15.79
N GLU A 80 11.11 -1.96 -14.72
CA GLU A 80 12.40 -2.57 -14.35
C GLU A 80 12.90 -3.61 -15.37
N LYS A 81 11.99 -4.27 -16.12
CA LYS A 81 12.36 -5.17 -17.21
C LYS A 81 12.98 -4.44 -18.42
N GLN A 82 12.78 -3.13 -18.55
CA GLN A 82 13.39 -2.34 -19.64
C GLN A 82 14.74 -1.71 -19.26
N GLY A 83 15.06 -1.59 -17.97
CA GLY A 83 16.35 -1.06 -17.48
C GLY A 83 17.54 -2.02 -17.60
N GLN A 84 17.31 -3.32 -17.73
CA GLN A 84 18.38 -4.33 -17.82
C GLN A 84 18.79 -4.73 -19.26
N ASN A 85 18.12 -4.20 -20.30
CA ASN A 85 18.43 -4.51 -21.70
C ASN A 85 19.36 -3.50 -22.41
N MET A 86 19.98 -2.56 -21.69
CA MET A 86 20.96 -1.60 -22.26
C MET A 86 22.42 -1.94 -21.91
N LYS A 87 22.77 -3.23 -21.83
CA LYS A 87 24.16 -3.70 -21.83
C LYS A 87 24.32 -4.90 -22.79
N MET A 88 24.21 -4.66 -24.09
CA MET A 88 24.86 -5.46 -25.13
C MET A 88 25.41 -4.54 -26.22
#